data_AF-A0A813H9D0-F1
#
_entry.id   AF-A0A813H9D0-F1
#
_cell.length_a   1.000
_cell.length_b   1.000
_cell.length_c   1.000
_cell.angle_alpha   90.00
_cell.angle_beta   90.00
_cell.angle_gamma   90.00
#
_symmetry.space_group_name_H-M   'P 1'
#
loop_
_entity.id
_entity.type
_entity.pdbx_description
1 polymer ?
#
loop_
_entity_poly.entity_id
_entity_poly.type
_entity_poly.pdbx_seq_one_letter_code
_entity_poly.pdbx_strand_id
1 'polypeptide(L)'
;MERTRLIEAWERILEFKSNADAQLRLSNTIHYTIMIASLLTSLLSVAYEQVTHCDEDGFCLPPRWLAVFKWSVSLLPLLSAFLLSCDSRFSPHTKWAELAIAASAVETEVYQYRTRVNEYAPQLKKHALLEEGPSGKQNGKSAGSKQETAKKRRGAGAEASVTRRGTFSKNLEEVHNRLMNGDMTGGSLTPLRPDAFWEFQRKLMNQPGQAHQEDSASEPLL
;
A
#
# COMPACT_ATOMS: atom_id res chain seq x y z
N MET A 1 20.61 -16.59 -14.13
CA MET A 1 19.77 -15.44 -14.55
C MET A 1 18.35 -15.51 -14.00
N GLU A 2 17.60 -16.61 -14.19
CA GLU A 2 16.21 -16.70 -13.71
C GLU A 2 16.08 -16.61 -12.18
N ARG A 3 16.96 -17.30 -11.45
CA ARG A 3 17.03 -17.22 -9.99
C ARG A 3 17.22 -15.79 -9.48
N THR A 4 18.09 -15.02 -10.13
CA THR A 4 18.39 -13.63 -9.75
C THR A 4 17.15 -12.74 -9.83
N ARG A 5 16.34 -12.86 -10.89
CA ARG A 5 15.11 -12.07 -11.05
C ARG A 5 14.05 -12.44 -10.02
N LEU A 6 13.96 -13.72 -9.66
CA LEU A 6 13.07 -14.14 -8.60
C LEU A 6 13.51 -13.58 -7.25
N ILE A 7 14.81 -13.59 -6.95
CA ILE A 7 15.35 -12.98 -5.72
C ILE A 7 15.01 -11.49 -5.70
N GLU A 8 15.28 -10.76 -6.78
CA GLU A 8 14.94 -9.34 -6.90
C GLU A 8 13.43 -9.07 -6.70
N ALA A 9 12.56 -9.90 -7.27
CA ALA A 9 11.13 -9.78 -7.07
C ALA A 9 10.73 -9.99 -5.59
N TRP A 10 11.32 -10.98 -4.92
CA TRP A 10 11.10 -11.21 -3.49
C TRP A 10 11.62 -10.08 -2.62
N GLU A 11 12.78 -9.51 -2.95
CA GLU A 11 13.32 -8.34 -2.25
C GLU A 11 12.36 -7.15 -2.35
N ARG A 12 11.78 -6.90 -3.53
CA ARG A 12 10.75 -5.85 -3.69
C ARG A 12 9.48 -6.13 -2.88
N ILE A 13 9.02 -7.38 -2.81
CA ILE A 13 7.87 -7.76 -1.95
C ILE A 13 8.18 -7.42 -0.50
N LEU A 14 9.36 -7.82 -0.01
CA LEU A 14 9.77 -7.57 1.38
C LEU A 14 9.93 -6.07 1.67
N GLU A 15 10.49 -5.32 0.73
CA GLU A 15 10.59 -3.87 0.82
C GLU A 15 9.22 -3.22 0.92
N PHE A 16 8.28 -3.57 0.04
CA PHE A 16 6.93 -3.02 0.07
C PHE A 16 6.17 -3.41 1.35
N LYS A 17 6.25 -4.67 1.80
CA LYS A 17 5.60 -5.11 3.05
C LYS A 17 6.19 -4.40 4.27
N SER A 18 7.51 -4.30 4.38
CA SER A 18 8.17 -3.60 5.49
C SER A 18 7.82 -2.11 5.53
N ASN A 19 7.78 -1.45 4.37
CA ASN A 19 7.40 -0.04 4.30
C ASN A 19 5.91 0.15 4.57
N ALA A 20 5.04 -0.78 4.13
CA ALA A 20 3.62 -0.75 4.46
C ALA A 20 3.43 -0.81 5.98
N ASP A 21 4.03 -1.78 6.66
CA ASP A 21 3.93 -1.92 8.12
C ASP A 21 4.40 -0.66 8.85
N ALA A 22 5.47 -0.02 8.37
CA ALA A 22 5.94 1.24 8.94
C ALA A 22 4.90 2.37 8.80
N GLN A 23 4.28 2.51 7.63
CA GLN A 23 3.22 3.50 7.38
C GLN A 23 1.97 3.22 8.22
N LEU A 24 1.58 1.95 8.39
CA LEU A 24 0.46 1.57 9.24
C LEU A 24 0.71 1.93 10.71
N ARG A 25 1.92 1.64 11.22
CA ARG A 25 2.31 2.03 12.59
C ARG A 25 2.29 3.54 12.76
N LEU A 26 2.78 4.28 11.77
CA LEU A 26 2.75 5.75 11.78
C LEU A 26 1.32 6.27 11.81
N SER A 27 0.45 5.78 10.93
CA SER A 27 -0.98 6.15 10.89
C SER A 27 -1.65 5.87 12.23
N ASN A 28 -1.48 4.66 12.78
CA ASN A 28 -2.04 4.30 14.08
C ASN A 28 -1.52 5.21 15.20
N THR A 29 -0.22 5.53 15.19
CA THR A 29 0.37 6.46 16.17
C THR A 29 -0.26 7.84 16.08
N ILE A 30 -0.43 8.39 14.87
CA ILE A 30 -1.08 9.68 14.65
C ILE A 30 -2.55 9.64 15.15
N HIS A 31 -3.32 8.62 14.78
CA HIS A 31 -4.70 8.49 15.25
C HIS A 31 -4.81 8.40 16.78
N TYR A 32 -3.98 7.56 17.43
CA TYR A 32 -3.99 7.45 18.89
C TYR A 32 -3.58 8.76 19.57
N THR A 33 -2.58 9.47 19.04
CA THR A 33 -2.20 10.78 19.61
C THR A 33 -3.29 11.83 19.46
N ILE A 34 -3.99 11.87 18.32
CA ILE A 34 -5.15 12.75 18.13
C ILE A 34 -6.25 12.41 19.14
N MET A 35 -6.62 11.13 19.28
CA MET A 35 -7.63 10.69 20.24
C MET A 35 -7.27 11.06 21.68
N ILE A 36 -6.04 10.78 22.11
CA ILE A 36 -5.56 11.11 23.46
C ILE A 36 -5.58 12.62 23.66
N ALA A 37 -5.10 13.42 22.70
CA ALA A 37 -5.14 14.87 22.78
C ALA A 37 -6.57 15.40 22.90
N SER A 38 -7.52 14.86 22.14
CA SER A 38 -8.94 15.23 22.24
C SER A 38 -9.53 14.89 23.61
N LEU A 39 -9.29 13.68 24.12
CA LEU A 39 -9.75 13.28 25.46
C LEU A 39 -9.17 14.17 26.56
N LEU A 40 -7.87 14.43 26.52
CA LEU A 40 -7.21 15.33 27.47
C LEU A 40 -7.75 16.75 27.38
N THR A 41 -8.04 17.23 26.17
CA THR A 41 -8.65 18.56 25.97
C THR A 41 -10.01 18.64 26.66
N SER A 42 -10.88 17.65 26.44
CA SER A 42 -12.21 17.61 27.07
C SER A 42 -12.12 17.52 28.59
N LEU A 43 -11.25 16.65 29.12
CA LEU A 43 -11.05 16.51 30.57
C LEU A 43 -10.51 17.79 31.21
N LEU A 44 -9.51 18.42 30.59
CA LEU A 44 -8.94 19.67 31.09
C LEU A 44 -9.94 20.83 31.00
N SER A 45 -10.80 20.84 29.97
CA SER A 45 -11.86 21.84 29.83
C SER A 45 -12.88 21.75 30.98
N VAL A 46 -13.37 20.54 31.28
CA VAL A 46 -14.30 20.31 32.40
C VAL A 46 -13.64 20.61 33.74
N ALA A 47 -12.41 20.14 33.96
CA ALA A 47 -11.67 20.41 35.18
C ALA A 47 -11.45 21.92 35.38
N TYR A 48 -11.13 22.64 34.31
CA TYR A 48 -10.97 24.10 34.35
C TYR A 48 -12.26 24.79 34.77
N GLU A 49 -13.41 24.39 34.22
CA GLU A 49 -14.71 24.98 34.56
C GLU A 49 -15.11 24.73 36.03
N GLN A 50 -14.85 23.53 36.56
CA GLN A 50 -15.11 23.20 37.96
C GLN A 50 -14.24 24.02 38.92
N VAL A 51 -12.98 24.26 38.54
CA VAL A 51 -12.03 25.04 39.35
C VAL A 51 -12.32 26.54 39.29
N THR A 52 -12.85 27.05 38.18
CA THR A 52 -13.20 28.48 38.08
C THR A 52 -14.47 28.84 38.82
N HIS A 53 -15.37 27.87 39.06
CA HIS A 53 -16.63 28.05 39.81
C HIS A 53 -16.50 27.74 41.32
N CYS A 54 -15.31 27.91 41.91
CA CYS A 54 -15.18 27.76 43.36
C CYS A 54 -16.07 28.77 44.11
N ASP A 55 -17.07 28.23 44.81
CA ASP A 55 -17.94 28.96 45.75
C ASP A 55 -17.15 29.38 47.01
N GLU A 56 -17.69 30.28 47.83
CA GLU A 56 -16.95 30.93 48.94
C GLU A 56 -16.28 29.96 49.96
N ASP A 57 -16.73 28.70 50.03
CA ASP A 57 -16.16 27.66 50.91
C ASP A 57 -15.26 26.64 50.20
N GLY A 58 -14.95 26.84 48.90
CA GLY A 58 -14.27 25.87 48.05
C GLY A 58 -12.73 25.89 48.07
N PHE A 59 -12.11 24.76 47.67
CA PHE A 59 -10.67 24.65 47.49
C PHE A 59 -10.21 25.38 46.22
N CYS A 60 -9.78 26.64 46.35
CA CYS A 60 -9.24 27.41 45.25
C CYS A 60 -7.79 27.00 44.91
N LEU A 61 -7.55 26.64 43.63
CA LEU A 61 -6.19 26.38 43.15
C LEU A 61 -5.36 27.69 43.11
N PRO A 62 -4.04 27.61 43.42
CA PRO A 62 -3.17 28.78 43.31
C PRO A 62 -3.19 29.39 41.89
N PRO A 63 -3.07 30.73 41.75
CA PRO A 63 -3.17 31.43 40.46
C PRO A 63 -2.21 30.90 39.37
N ARG A 64 -1.07 30.35 39.78
CA ARG A 64 -0.09 29.75 38.86
C ARG A 64 -0.65 28.53 38.11
N TRP A 65 -1.42 27.68 38.79
CA TRP A 65 -2.02 26.49 38.17
C TRP A 65 -3.15 26.86 37.22
N LEU A 66 -3.98 27.84 37.57
CA LEU A 66 -5.02 28.38 36.68
C LEU A 66 -4.44 28.88 35.35
N ALA A 67 -3.29 29.56 35.40
CA ALA A 67 -2.60 30.00 34.19
C ALA A 67 -2.18 28.80 33.32
N VAL A 68 -1.63 27.73 33.91
CA VAL A 68 -1.25 26.51 33.16
C VAL A 68 -2.47 25.88 32.50
N PHE A 69 -3.57 25.68 33.24
CA PHE A 69 -4.81 25.13 32.66
C PHE A 69 -5.34 25.98 31.50
N LYS A 70 -5.37 27.31 31.67
CA LYS A 70 -5.81 28.23 30.61
C LYS A 70 -4.98 28.10 29.34
N TRP A 71 -3.65 28.01 29.47
CA TRP A 71 -2.75 27.82 28.34
C TRP A 71 -2.91 26.43 27.72
N SER A 72 -3.02 25.38 28.53
CA SER A 72 -3.23 24.00 28.05
C SER A 72 -4.53 23.86 27.28
N VAL A 73 -5.66 24.30 27.83
CA VAL A 73 -6.97 24.25 27.17
C VAL A 73 -6.97 25.03 25.85
N SER A 74 -6.18 26.10 25.74
CA SER A 74 -6.03 26.86 24.50
C SER A 74 -5.07 26.19 23.48
N LEU A 75 -4.00 25.54 23.95
CA LEU A 75 -2.94 24.98 23.09
C LEU A 75 -3.28 23.58 22.56
N LEU A 76 -3.92 22.73 23.36
CA LEU A 76 -4.23 21.36 22.95
C LEU A 76 -5.11 21.27 21.68
N PRO A 77 -6.18 22.08 21.51
CA PRO A 77 -6.96 22.09 20.27
C PRO A 77 -6.13 22.47 19.04
N LEU A 78 -5.19 23.41 19.19
CA LEU A 78 -4.28 23.81 18.11
C LEU A 78 -3.34 22.67 17.73
N LEU A 79 -2.83 21.94 18.71
CA LEU A 79 -2.02 20.75 18.47
C LEU A 79 -2.83 19.64 17.78
N SER A 80 -4.08 19.41 18.20
CA SER A 80 -4.98 18.45 17.56
C SER A 80 -5.24 18.82 16.08
N ALA A 81 -5.54 20.09 15.78
CA ALA A 81 -5.72 20.57 14.42
C ALA A 81 -4.45 20.45 13.56
N PHE A 82 -3.28 20.70 14.17
CA PHE A 82 -1.99 20.50 13.51
C PHE A 82 -1.77 19.02 13.16
N LEU A 83 -2.00 18.10 14.11
CA LEU A 83 -1.87 16.66 13.86
C LEU A 83 -2.84 16.17 12.78
N LEU A 84 -4.08 16.68 12.77
CA LEU A 84 -5.06 16.37 11.73
C LEU A 84 -4.62 16.88 10.35
N SER A 85 -3.97 18.05 10.31
CA SER A 85 -3.37 18.59 9.08
C SER A 85 -2.19 17.74 8.61
N CYS A 86 -1.37 17.23 9.53
CA CYS A 86 -0.32 16.27 9.20
C CYS A 86 -0.90 14.97 8.63
N ASP A 87 -1.95 14.42 9.25
CA ASP A 87 -2.59 13.20 8.78
C ASP A 87 -3.14 13.35 7.34
N SER A 88 -3.88 14.43 7.10
CA SER A 88 -4.42 14.78 5.78
C SER A 88 -3.31 14.96 4.73
N ARG A 89 -2.21 15.62 5.09
CA ARG A 89 -1.11 15.91 4.15
C ARG A 89 -0.25 14.69 3.84
N PHE A 90 0.00 13.83 4.81
CA PHE A 90 0.87 12.67 4.62
C PHE A 90 0.13 11.43 4.15
N SER A 91 -1.19 11.38 4.37
CA SER A 91 -2.09 10.28 3.96
C SER A 91 -1.48 8.89 4.21
N PRO A 92 -0.96 8.61 5.43
CA PRO A 92 -0.19 7.40 5.69
C PRO A 92 -0.99 6.12 5.44
N HIS A 93 -2.31 6.16 5.67
CA HIS A 93 -3.21 5.06 5.38
C HIS A 93 -3.32 4.75 3.87
N THR A 94 -3.43 5.78 3.03
CA THR A 94 -3.45 5.60 1.56
C THR A 94 -2.14 5.00 1.08
N LYS A 95 -1.00 5.49 1.58
CA LYS A 95 0.32 4.96 1.25
C LYS A 95 0.52 3.52 1.68
N TRP A 96 0.03 3.17 2.88
CA TRP A 96 0.00 1.77 3.33
C TRP A 96 -0.79 0.89 2.36
N ALA A 97 -1.98 1.31 1.97
CA ALA A 97 -2.83 0.55 1.05
C ALA A 97 -2.18 0.37 -0.32
N GLU A 98 -1.59 1.43 -0.89
CA GLU A 98 -0.87 1.36 -2.17
C GLU A 98 0.31 0.39 -2.11
N LEU A 99 1.10 0.43 -1.05
CA LEU A 99 2.22 -0.49 -0.84
C LEU A 99 1.76 -1.94 -0.67
N ALA A 100 0.70 -2.17 0.11
CA ALA A 100 0.14 -3.50 0.31
C ALA A 100 -0.42 -4.10 -1.00
N ILE A 101 -1.09 -3.29 -1.82
CA ILE A 101 -1.58 -3.69 -3.14
C ILE A 101 -0.41 -3.99 -4.07
N ALA A 102 0.63 -3.13 -4.10
CA ALA A 102 1.82 -3.36 -4.92
C ALA A 102 2.56 -4.64 -4.52
N ALA A 103 2.72 -4.91 -3.21
CA ALA A 103 3.31 -6.14 -2.71
C ALA A 103 2.51 -7.37 -3.18
N SER A 104 1.18 -7.32 -3.06
CA SER A 104 0.27 -8.39 -3.47
C SER A 104 0.31 -8.63 -5.00
N ALA A 105 0.44 -7.56 -5.78
CA ALA A 105 0.59 -7.64 -7.23
C ALA A 105 1.91 -8.32 -7.63
N VAL A 106 3.03 -7.94 -7.00
CA VAL A 106 4.32 -8.61 -7.26
C VAL A 106 4.28 -10.09 -6.85
N GLU A 107 3.65 -10.41 -5.71
CA GLU A 107 3.48 -11.78 -5.25
C GLU A 107 2.65 -12.63 -6.24
N THR A 108 1.56 -12.05 -6.76
CA THR A 108 0.74 -12.66 -7.80
C THR A 108 1.54 -12.89 -9.08
N GLU A 109 2.35 -11.92 -9.52
CA GLU A 109 3.22 -12.08 -10.70
C GLU A 109 4.25 -13.20 -10.51
N VAL A 110 4.88 -13.28 -9.33
CA VAL A 110 5.82 -14.36 -8.99
C VAL A 110 5.12 -15.72 -9.03
N TYR A 111 3.91 -15.81 -8.50
CA TYR A 111 3.11 -17.04 -8.54
C TYR A 111 2.75 -17.44 -9.97
N GLN A 112 2.21 -16.51 -10.76
CA GLN A 112 1.83 -16.78 -12.15
C GLN A 112 3.05 -17.19 -12.99
N TYR A 113 4.18 -16.51 -12.79
CA TYR A 113 5.43 -16.84 -13.44
C TYR A 113 5.92 -18.25 -13.08
N ARG A 114 5.80 -18.67 -11.81
CA ARG A 114 6.22 -20.01 -11.36
C ARG A 114 5.29 -21.13 -11.84
N THR A 115 3.98 -20.90 -11.77
CA THR A 115 2.96 -21.87 -12.20
C THR A 115 2.76 -21.91 -13.71
N ARG A 116 3.34 -20.96 -14.46
CA ARG A 116 3.25 -20.85 -15.92
C ARG A 116 1.80 -20.71 -16.40
N VAL A 117 0.98 -19.98 -15.65
CA VAL A 117 -0.40 -19.66 -16.04
C VAL A 117 -0.45 -18.36 -16.85
N ASN A 118 -1.60 -18.08 -17.47
CA ASN A 118 -1.87 -16.86 -18.24
C ASN A 118 -0.83 -16.59 -19.35
N GLU A 119 -0.24 -15.40 -19.37
CA GLU A 119 0.74 -14.94 -20.36
C GLU A 119 2.04 -15.75 -20.33
N TYR A 120 2.29 -16.47 -19.23
CA TYR A 120 3.47 -17.31 -19.06
C TYR A 120 3.26 -18.75 -19.55
N ALA A 121 2.03 -19.11 -19.96
CA ALA A 121 1.74 -20.41 -20.54
C ALA A 121 2.52 -20.57 -21.85
N PRO A 122 3.05 -21.78 -22.14
CA PRO A 122 3.68 -22.03 -23.42
C PRO A 122 2.63 -21.78 -24.50
N GLN A 123 2.87 -20.75 -25.33
CA GLN A 123 2.05 -20.51 -26.50
C GLN A 123 2.28 -21.68 -27.46
N LEU A 124 1.47 -22.72 -27.31
CA LEU A 124 1.38 -23.80 -28.27
C LEU A 124 0.93 -23.11 -29.56
N LYS A 125 1.84 -22.95 -30.52
CA LYS A 125 1.60 -22.24 -31.77
C LYS A 125 0.37 -22.86 -32.44
N LYS A 126 -0.82 -22.29 -32.21
CA LYS A 126 -2.09 -22.69 -32.84
C LYS A 126 -2.08 -22.49 -34.36
N HIS A 127 -1.01 -21.88 -34.89
CA HIS A 127 -0.77 -21.72 -36.32
C HIS A 127 -0.60 -23.03 -37.10
N ALA A 128 -0.47 -24.19 -36.46
CA ALA A 128 -0.34 -25.46 -37.18
C ALA A 128 -1.66 -26.25 -37.36
N LEU A 129 -2.80 -25.79 -36.85
CA LEU A 129 -4.06 -26.56 -36.87
C LEU A 129 -5.30 -25.80 -37.36
N LEU A 130 -5.11 -24.59 -37.90
CA LEU A 130 -6.16 -23.85 -38.63
C LEU A 130 -5.79 -23.66 -40.11
N GLU A 131 -5.04 -24.59 -40.70
CA GLU A 131 -5.22 -24.84 -42.12
C GLU A 131 -6.53 -25.62 -42.31
N GLU A 132 -7.40 -25.04 -43.15
CA GLU A 132 -8.60 -25.63 -43.75
C GLU A 132 -9.89 -25.71 -42.89
N GLY A 133 -10.47 -24.56 -42.58
CA GLY A 133 -11.91 -24.43 -42.32
C GLY A 133 -12.50 -23.26 -43.13
N PRO A 134 -13.45 -23.50 -44.07
CA PRO A 134 -13.89 -22.46 -44.99
C PRO A 134 -14.70 -21.36 -44.30
N SER A 135 -14.18 -20.13 -44.43
CA SER A 135 -14.83 -18.82 -44.42
C SER A 135 -16.37 -18.83 -44.41
N GLY A 136 -16.95 -18.80 -43.20
CA GLY A 136 -18.36 -18.48 -42.97
C GLY A 136 -18.53 -17.01 -42.60
N LYS A 137 -18.91 -16.18 -43.58
CA LYS A 137 -19.31 -14.78 -43.38
C LYS A 137 -20.47 -14.70 -42.37
N GLN A 138 -20.27 -14.04 -41.23
CA GLN A 138 -21.39 -13.44 -40.49
C GLN A 138 -21.14 -11.97 -40.23
N ASN A 139 -21.82 -11.17 -41.06
CA ASN A 139 -22.12 -9.77 -40.87
C ASN A 139 -22.91 -9.59 -39.57
N GLY A 140 -22.30 -8.94 -38.57
CA GLY A 140 -23.00 -8.46 -37.39
C GLY A 140 -22.69 -6.99 -37.17
N LYS A 141 -23.47 -6.11 -37.80
CA LYS A 141 -23.53 -4.67 -37.49
C LYS A 141 -23.88 -4.52 -36.01
N SER A 142 -23.00 -3.93 -35.21
CA SER A 142 -23.43 -3.24 -34.00
C SER A 142 -22.75 -1.89 -33.93
N ALA A 143 -23.59 -0.86 -33.93
CA ALA A 143 -23.24 0.54 -34.02
C ALA A 143 -23.07 1.14 -32.63
N GLY A 144 -22.10 2.04 -32.50
CA GLY A 144 -22.19 3.16 -31.57
C GLY A 144 -21.42 3.01 -30.25
N SER A 145 -20.19 3.49 -30.23
CA SER A 145 -19.85 4.69 -29.43
C SER A 145 -18.45 5.18 -29.82
N LYS A 146 -18.42 6.41 -30.34
CA LYS A 146 -17.21 7.16 -30.67
C LYS A 146 -16.59 7.67 -29.38
N GLN A 147 -15.34 7.30 -29.10
CA GLN A 147 -14.42 8.25 -28.48
C GLN A 147 -13.04 8.13 -29.14
N GLU A 148 -12.62 9.29 -29.60
CA GLU A 148 -11.59 9.54 -30.58
C GLU A 148 -10.33 10.00 -29.85
N THR A 149 -9.32 9.13 -29.77
CA THR A 149 -7.93 9.57 -29.55
C THR A 149 -7.06 8.86 -30.58
N ALA A 150 -6.95 9.53 -31.72
CA ALA A 150 -6.05 9.16 -32.79
C ALA A 150 -4.58 9.46 -32.38
N LYS A 151 -3.68 8.68 -33.00
CA LYS A 151 -2.35 9.12 -33.48
C LYS A 151 -1.14 8.81 -32.58
N LYS A 152 -0.69 7.54 -32.61
CA LYS A 152 0.72 7.19 -32.92
C LYS A 152 0.88 5.70 -33.31
N ARG A 153 0.39 5.35 -34.50
CA ARG A 153 0.70 4.06 -35.17
C ARG A 153 1.79 4.28 -36.22
N ARG A 154 3.06 4.15 -35.83
CA ARG A 154 4.17 3.92 -36.76
C ARG A 154 5.29 3.19 -36.01
N GLY A 155 5.39 1.90 -36.28
CA GLY A 155 6.45 1.04 -35.72
C GLY A 155 6.00 -0.41 -35.57
N ALA A 156 5.51 -1.03 -36.66
CA ALA A 156 5.47 -2.48 -36.76
C ALA A 156 6.91 -2.99 -36.99
N GLY A 157 7.77 -2.77 -35.99
CA GLY A 157 9.03 -3.49 -35.90
C GLY A 157 8.69 -4.92 -35.53
N ALA A 158 9.30 -5.89 -36.23
CA ALA A 158 9.18 -7.31 -35.96
C ALA A 158 9.07 -7.55 -34.44
N GLU A 159 7.94 -8.09 -34.00
CA GLU A 159 7.73 -8.49 -32.60
C GLU A 159 8.81 -9.52 -32.29
N ALA A 160 9.97 -9.04 -31.81
CA ALA A 160 11.02 -9.87 -31.29
C ALA A 160 10.34 -10.74 -30.24
N SER A 161 10.28 -12.05 -30.51
CA SER A 161 9.50 -13.03 -29.76
C SER A 161 9.62 -12.71 -28.27
N VAL A 162 8.54 -12.15 -27.70
CA VAL A 162 8.59 -11.64 -26.33
C VAL A 162 8.84 -12.85 -25.44
N THR A 163 10.07 -12.94 -24.94
CA THR A 163 10.44 -14.08 -24.09
C THR A 163 9.63 -13.97 -22.80
N ARG A 164 9.18 -15.10 -22.25
CA ARG A 164 8.49 -15.17 -20.94
C ARG A 164 9.19 -14.35 -19.85
N ARG A 165 10.53 -14.38 -19.90
CA ARG A 165 11.43 -13.64 -19.01
C ARG A 165 11.31 -12.13 -19.21
N GLY A 166 11.24 -11.67 -20.46
CA GLY A 166 11.00 -10.28 -20.81
C GLY A 166 9.64 -9.79 -20.30
N THR A 167 8.59 -10.58 -20.51
CA THR A 167 7.24 -10.26 -19.99
C THR A 167 7.24 -10.10 -18.47
N PHE A 168 7.84 -11.05 -17.74
CA PHE A 168 7.91 -10.97 -16.28
C PHE A 168 8.63 -9.71 -15.78
N SER A 169 9.80 -9.41 -16.34
CA SER A 169 10.54 -8.20 -15.98
C SER A 169 9.76 -6.92 -16.30
N LYS A 170 9.06 -6.89 -17.44
CA LYS A 170 8.22 -5.75 -17.82
C LYS A 170 7.04 -5.58 -16.86
N ASN A 171 6.35 -6.65 -16.49
CA ASN A 171 5.21 -6.58 -15.56
C ASN A 171 5.66 -6.12 -14.16
N LEU A 172 6.83 -6.59 -13.69
CA LEU A 172 7.40 -6.10 -12.43
C LEU A 172 7.76 -4.62 -12.47
N GLU A 173 8.30 -4.15 -13.59
CA GLU A 173 8.61 -2.73 -13.80
C GLU A 173 7.32 -1.90 -13.87
N GLU A 174 6.26 -2.43 -14.50
CA GLU A 174 4.95 -1.79 -14.55
C GLU A 174 4.33 -1.63 -13.17
N VAL A 175 4.37 -2.66 -12.31
CA VAL A 175 3.90 -2.56 -10.92
C VAL A 175 4.68 -1.50 -10.15
N HIS A 176 6.01 -1.47 -10.31
CA HIS A 176 6.86 -0.47 -9.67
C HIS A 176 6.56 0.95 -10.18
N ASN A 177 6.46 1.14 -11.49
CA ASN A 177 6.13 2.43 -12.10
C ASN A 177 4.74 2.90 -11.68
N ARG A 178 3.76 1.99 -11.59
CA ARG A 178 2.41 2.33 -11.10
C ARG A 178 2.44 2.82 -9.66
N LEU A 179 3.24 2.20 -8.80
CA LEU A 179 3.44 2.65 -7.43
C LEU A 179 4.13 4.03 -7.38
N MET A 180 5.21 4.22 -8.15
CA MET A 180 5.98 5.46 -8.16
C MET A 180 5.28 6.64 -8.84
N ASN A 181 4.32 6.36 -9.74
CA ASN A 181 3.45 7.37 -10.32
C ASN A 181 2.28 7.76 -9.40
N GLY A 182 2.10 7.07 -8.27
CA GLY A 182 1.14 7.41 -7.23
C GLY A 182 1.67 8.47 -6.27
N ASP A 183 1.15 8.48 -5.03
CA ASP A 183 1.58 9.42 -3.98
C ASP A 183 2.92 9.03 -3.32
N MET A 184 3.52 7.91 -3.74
CA MET A 184 4.78 7.40 -3.24
C MET A 184 5.98 8.05 -3.94
N THR A 185 6.72 8.87 -3.21
CA THR A 185 7.99 9.41 -3.71
C THR A 185 9.11 8.39 -3.47
N GLY A 186 10.05 8.26 -4.41
CA GLY A 186 11.16 7.29 -4.29
C GLY A 186 12.03 7.48 -3.05
N GLY A 187 12.08 8.70 -2.48
CA GLY A 187 12.78 8.98 -1.22
C GLY A 187 12.03 8.59 0.06
N SER A 188 10.76 8.18 -0.05
CA SER A 188 9.93 7.78 1.10
C SER A 188 10.12 6.32 1.49
N LEU A 189 10.65 5.49 0.59
CA LEU A 189 10.92 4.08 0.87
C LEU A 189 12.22 3.95 1.66
N THR A 190 12.13 3.26 2.79
CA THR A 190 13.32 2.83 3.52
C THR A 190 13.89 1.62 2.79
N PRO A 191 15.15 1.67 2.33
CA PRO A 191 15.75 0.55 1.63
C PRO A 191 15.80 -0.67 2.53
N LEU A 192 15.52 -1.84 1.96
CA LEU A 192 15.58 -3.10 2.69
C LEU A 192 17.02 -3.36 3.15
N ARG A 193 17.18 -3.90 4.37
CA ARG A 193 18.48 -4.36 4.85
C ARG A 193 18.99 -5.49 3.93
N PRO A 194 20.29 -5.52 3.57
CA PRO A 194 20.83 -6.50 2.63
C PRO A 194 20.65 -7.96 3.11
N ASP A 195 20.54 -8.18 4.42
CA ASP A 195 20.38 -9.51 5.01
C ASP A 195 18.92 -9.95 5.19
N ALA A 196 17.95 -9.03 5.01
CA ALA A 196 16.55 -9.30 5.34
C ALA A 196 15.96 -10.43 4.49
N PHE A 197 16.36 -10.54 3.23
CA PHE A 197 15.92 -11.64 2.35
C PHE A 197 16.39 -13.00 2.88
N TRP A 198 17.66 -13.09 3.31
CA TRP A 198 18.22 -14.33 3.84
C TRP A 198 17.63 -14.71 5.20
N GLU A 199 17.34 -13.72 6.05
CA GLU A 199 16.62 -13.92 7.30
C GLU A 199 15.20 -14.45 7.05
N PHE A 200 14.48 -13.85 6.10
CA PHE A 200 13.15 -14.32 5.68
C PHE A 200 13.20 -15.75 5.16
N GLN A 201 14.15 -16.07 4.28
CA GLN A 201 14.31 -17.42 3.74
C GLN A 201 14.65 -18.42 4.86
N ARG A 202 15.52 -18.05 5.81
CA ARG A 202 15.87 -18.89 6.96
C ARG A 202 14.64 -19.12 7.85
N LYS A 203 13.83 -18.09 8.09
CA LYS A 203 12.60 -18.19 8.87
C LYS A 203 11.61 -19.16 8.23
N LEU A 204 11.44 -19.10 6.90
CA LEU A 204 10.59 -20.04 6.15
C LEU A 204 11.10 -21.49 6.25
N MET A 205 12.41 -21.71 6.13
CA MET A 205 12.98 -23.07 6.26
C MET A 205 12.91 -23.62 7.69
N ASN A 206 12.95 -22.74 8.70
CA ASN A 206 12.93 -23.10 10.11
C ASN A 206 11.52 -23.22 10.72
N GLN A 207 10.46 -23.00 9.94
CA GLN A 207 9.07 -23.23 10.38
C GLN A 207 8.48 -24.51 9.73
N PRO A 208 8.93 -25.72 10.12
CA PRO A 208 8.27 -26.95 9.70
C PRO A 208 6.96 -27.12 10.47
N GLY A 209 5.86 -26.51 10.00
CA GLY A 209 4.50 -26.89 10.43
C GLY A 209 3.51 -25.77 10.77
N GLN A 210 3.87 -24.48 10.70
CA GLN A 210 2.92 -23.38 11.00
C GLN A 210 2.21 -22.80 9.76
N ALA A 211 2.57 -23.21 8.55
CA ALA A 211 2.09 -22.61 7.30
C ALA A 211 0.58 -22.80 6.99
N HIS A 212 -0.18 -23.49 7.85
CA HIS A 212 -1.62 -23.71 7.64
C HIS A 212 -2.53 -22.92 8.57
N GLN A 213 -2.01 -22.13 9.52
CA GLN A 213 -2.85 -21.53 10.56
C GLN A 213 -3.04 -20.00 10.49
N GLU A 214 -2.29 -19.27 9.65
CA GLU A 214 -2.37 -17.79 9.61
C GLU A 214 -3.44 -17.23 8.64
N ASP A 215 -3.98 -18.02 7.70
CA ASP A 215 -5.04 -17.54 6.76
C ASP A 215 -6.46 -17.57 7.37
N SER A 216 -6.64 -17.98 8.62
CA SER A 216 -7.95 -17.92 9.31
C SER A 216 -8.09 -16.75 10.29
N ALA A 217 -7.06 -15.92 10.48
CA ALA A 217 -7.10 -14.80 11.44
C ALA A 217 -7.28 -13.42 10.78
N SER A 218 -7.35 -13.33 9.45
CA SER A 218 -7.78 -12.14 8.72
C SER A 218 -9.31 -12.05 8.69
N GLU A 219 -9.92 -12.02 9.87
CA GLU A 219 -11.27 -11.47 10.01
C GLU A 219 -11.20 -9.98 9.61
N PRO A 220 -12.00 -9.51 8.64
CA PRO A 220 -12.05 -8.10 8.31
C PRO A 220 -12.63 -7.36 9.52
N LEU A 221 -11.80 -6.56 10.19
CA LEU A 221 -12.28 -5.54 11.12
C LEU A 221 -13.04 -4.50 10.29
N LEU A 222 -14.36 -4.71 10.22
CA LEU A 222 -15.37 -3.69 9.86
C LEU A 222 -15.69 -2.84 11.09
#